data_AF-A0AAV0KDI0-F1
#
_entry.id   AF-A0AAV0KDI0-F1
#
_cell.length_a   1.000
_cell.length_b   1.000
_cell.length_c   1.000
_cell.angle_alpha   90.00
_cell.angle_beta   90.00
_cell.angle_gamma   90.00
#
_symmetry.space_group_name_H-M   'P 1'
#
loop_
_entity.id
_entity.type
_entity.pdbx_description
1 polymer ?
#
loop_
_entity_poly.entity_id
_entity_poly.type
_entity_poly.pdbx_seq_one_letter_code
_entity_poly.pdbx_strand_id
1 'polypeptide(L)'
;MFPNLFPTPNGQFGSLPVMPIQAMTQQATRHARRVYVGGLPPSANEQTVATYFSQVMAAIGGNTAGPGDAVVNVYINHEKKFAFVEMRSVEEASNAMALDGIIFEGAPVKVRRPSDYNPSLAAALGPSQPSANLNLAAVGLNPGSSGGLEGPDRVFVGGLPYYFTEPQIRELLESFGALRGFDLVRDRETGNSKGYAFCVYQDVAVTDVACAALNGIKMGDKTLTVRRANQGSSQPRPEQESVLLHAQQQIAIQRLMLQPPATKVVCLTQVVTVDELRDDDEYEEIMEDMRTESSKFASYSPTVCYRESALRYSDRRLLNLLYIGERRHPPPTTGW
;
A
#
# COMPACT_ATOMS: atom_id res chain seq x y z
N MET A 1 23.33 52.06 -46.58
CA MET A 1 22.90 51.10 -45.55
C MET A 1 21.44 51.38 -45.22
N PHE A 2 20.55 50.48 -45.62
CA PHE A 2 19.33 50.04 -44.94
C PHE A 2 19.01 48.68 -45.58
N PRO A 3 18.69 47.64 -44.79
CA PRO A 3 17.27 47.35 -44.63
C PRO A 3 16.83 46.70 -43.29
N ASN A 4 15.51 46.60 -43.18
CA ASN A 4 14.64 45.64 -42.46
C ASN A 4 14.22 45.83 -40.99
N LEU A 5 12.95 46.29 -40.88
CA LEU A 5 11.79 45.73 -40.16
C LEU A 5 11.97 44.44 -39.31
N PHE A 6 11.64 44.56 -38.02
CA PHE A 6 10.68 43.79 -37.18
C PHE A 6 11.13 43.85 -35.71
N PRO A 7 10.30 44.32 -34.75
CA PRO A 7 10.58 44.13 -33.33
C PRO A 7 9.80 42.92 -32.78
N THR A 8 10.51 41.87 -32.38
CA THR A 8 10.02 40.81 -31.49
C THR A 8 9.98 41.32 -30.04
N PRO A 9 8.87 41.20 -29.30
CA PRO A 9 8.90 41.41 -27.86
C PRO A 9 9.47 40.15 -27.19
N ASN A 10 10.56 40.38 -26.47
CA ASN A 10 11.25 39.46 -25.58
C ASN A 10 10.33 39.12 -24.39
N GLY A 11 9.51 38.08 -24.55
CA GLY A 11 8.64 37.56 -23.49
C GLY A 11 9.41 36.65 -22.56
N GLN A 12 9.79 37.18 -21.41
CA GLN A 12 10.32 36.46 -20.25
C GLN A 12 9.46 35.21 -19.99
N PHE A 13 10.01 34.02 -20.20
CA PHE A 13 9.49 32.82 -19.57
C PHE A 13 9.72 33.01 -18.07
N GLY A 14 8.66 33.41 -17.36
CA GLY A 14 8.61 33.38 -15.92
C GLY A 14 8.98 31.98 -15.47
N SER A 15 10.18 31.84 -14.91
CA SER A 15 10.55 30.70 -14.09
C SER A 15 9.47 30.54 -13.05
N LEU A 16 8.70 29.47 -13.15
CA LEU A 16 7.84 29.04 -12.05
C LEU A 16 8.69 29.04 -10.79
N PRO A 17 8.23 29.65 -9.69
CA PRO A 17 8.98 29.61 -8.45
C PRO A 17 9.11 28.13 -8.07
N VAL A 18 10.33 27.62 -8.17
CA VAL A 18 10.72 26.38 -7.49
C VAL A 18 10.40 26.65 -6.03
N MET A 19 9.29 26.05 -5.58
CA MET A 19 8.93 26.10 -4.17
C MET A 19 10.16 25.63 -3.40
N PRO A 20 10.69 26.43 -2.45
CA PRO A 20 11.82 25.98 -1.67
C PRO A 20 11.39 24.67 -1.04
N ILE A 21 12.23 23.63 -1.20
CA ILE A 21 12.16 22.39 -0.44
C ILE A 21 12.10 22.87 1.01
N GLN A 22 10.89 22.93 1.58
CA GLN A 22 10.71 23.31 2.95
C GLN A 22 11.59 22.35 3.72
N ALA A 23 12.57 22.88 4.44
CA ALA A 23 13.34 22.11 5.39
C ALA A 23 12.32 21.50 6.36
N MET A 24 11.86 20.28 6.03
CA MET A 24 10.91 19.56 6.85
C MET A 24 11.55 19.47 8.22
N THR A 25 10.82 19.94 9.23
CA THR A 25 11.35 19.95 10.59
C THR A 25 11.84 18.55 10.93
N GLN A 26 12.96 18.41 11.63
CA GLN A 26 13.53 17.09 11.94
C GLN A 26 12.52 16.14 12.63
N GLN A 27 11.51 16.69 13.32
CA GLN A 27 10.38 15.95 13.88
C GLN A 27 9.40 15.42 12.82
N ALA A 28 9.15 16.16 11.73
CA ALA A 28 8.28 15.77 10.63
C ALA A 28 8.89 14.71 9.70
N THR A 29 10.20 14.48 9.74
CA THR A 29 10.86 13.39 9.00
C THR A 29 11.26 12.21 9.89
N ARG A 30 11.01 12.33 11.20
CA ARG A 30 11.48 11.38 12.21
C ARG A 30 11.01 9.95 11.94
N HIS A 31 9.76 9.78 11.54
CA HIS A 31 9.18 8.47 11.22
C HIS A 31 9.84 7.81 10.00
N ALA A 32 10.32 8.59 9.02
CA ALA A 32 11.03 8.05 7.86
C ALA A 32 12.49 7.67 8.16
N ARG A 33 13.09 8.29 9.19
CA ARG A 33 14.49 8.06 9.61
C ARG A 33 14.65 6.96 10.66
N ARG A 34 13.56 6.35 11.11
CA ARG A 34 13.58 5.32 12.16
C ARG A 34 13.46 3.93 11.56
N VAL A 35 14.13 2.97 12.20
CA VAL A 35 13.98 1.54 11.96
C VAL A 35 13.55 0.85 13.25
N TYR A 36 12.68 -0.14 13.12
CA TYR A 36 12.30 -1.06 14.18
C TYR A 36 13.36 -2.18 14.26
N VAL A 37 13.83 -2.47 15.47
CA VAL A 37 14.79 -3.54 15.75
C VAL A 37 14.20 -4.49 16.78
N GLY A 38 13.77 -5.68 16.35
CA GLY A 38 13.24 -6.72 17.22
C GLY A 38 14.28 -7.77 17.60
N GLY A 39 14.00 -8.55 18.64
CA GLY A 39 14.83 -9.70 19.01
C GLY A 39 16.04 -9.34 19.87
N LEU A 40 16.05 -8.14 20.46
CA LEU A 40 17.11 -7.72 21.37
C LEU A 40 17.15 -8.58 22.65
N PRO A 41 18.35 -8.87 23.18
CA PRO A 41 18.50 -9.53 24.46
C PRO A 41 18.00 -8.64 25.60
N PRO A 42 17.57 -9.22 26.73
CA PRO A 42 17.06 -8.44 27.87
C PRO A 42 18.13 -7.54 28.50
N SER A 43 19.42 -7.84 28.29
CA SER A 43 20.57 -7.03 28.70
C SER A 43 20.90 -5.85 27.77
N ALA A 44 20.24 -5.76 26.61
CA ALA A 44 20.54 -4.73 25.61
C ALA A 44 20.33 -3.34 26.20
N ASN A 45 21.26 -2.42 25.94
CA ASN A 45 21.15 -1.03 26.38
C ASN A 45 21.22 -0.07 25.19
N GLU A 46 20.68 1.14 25.36
CA GLU A 46 20.54 2.12 24.28
C GLU A 46 21.90 2.53 23.68
N GLN A 47 22.92 2.68 24.52
CA GLN A 47 24.28 3.08 24.09
C GLN A 47 24.99 1.98 23.30
N THR A 48 24.88 0.72 23.71
CA THR A 48 25.51 -0.41 23.00
C THR A 48 24.81 -0.67 21.68
N VAL A 49 23.47 -0.58 21.64
CA VAL A 49 22.72 -0.66 20.38
C VAL A 49 23.12 0.48 19.44
N ALA A 50 23.19 1.72 19.92
CA ALA A 50 23.56 2.87 19.09
C ALA A 50 24.98 2.75 18.51
N THR A 51 25.93 2.37 19.37
CA THR A 51 27.34 2.20 18.99
C THR A 51 27.49 1.06 17.99
N TYR A 52 26.86 -0.09 18.26
CA TYR A 52 26.94 -1.26 17.40
C TYR A 52 26.34 -1.00 16.01
N PHE A 53 25.14 -0.43 15.93
CA PHE A 53 24.52 -0.11 14.64
C PHE A 53 25.33 0.94 13.87
N SER A 54 25.91 1.94 14.54
CA SER A 54 26.78 2.93 13.88
C SER A 54 28.05 2.30 13.31
N GLN A 55 28.69 1.39 14.05
CA GLN A 55 29.87 0.64 13.59
C GLN A 55 29.55 -0.26 12.40
N VAL A 56 28.45 -1.01 12.48
CA VAL A 56 27.97 -1.90 11.42
C VAL A 56 27.64 -1.09 10.16
N MET A 57 26.94 0.04 10.30
CA MET A 57 26.62 0.95 9.19
C MET A 57 27.89 1.51 8.52
N ALA A 58 28.89 1.89 9.31
CA ALA A 58 30.18 2.33 8.77
C ALA A 58 30.90 1.19 8.02
N ALA A 59 30.91 -0.03 8.59
CA ALA A 59 31.58 -1.20 8.00
C ALA A 59 30.98 -1.62 6.66
N ILE A 60 29.65 -1.55 6.50
CA ILE A 60 28.99 -1.87 5.23
C ILE A 60 29.02 -0.72 4.21
N GLY A 61 29.59 0.43 4.55
CA GLY A 61 29.59 1.63 3.71
C GLY A 61 28.22 2.34 3.64
N GLY A 62 27.39 2.19 4.67
CA GLY A 62 26.02 2.70 4.71
C GLY A 62 25.86 4.16 5.15
N ASN A 63 26.93 4.81 5.63
CA ASN A 63 26.92 6.19 6.14
C ASN A 63 26.92 7.22 5.00
N THR A 64 25.78 7.41 4.35
CA THR A 64 25.67 8.32 3.20
C THR A 64 25.65 9.80 3.59
N ALA A 65 25.31 10.12 4.84
CA ALA A 65 25.33 11.49 5.37
C ALA A 65 26.73 11.99 5.78
N GLY A 66 27.78 11.18 5.59
CA GLY A 66 29.17 11.52 5.91
C GLY A 66 29.72 10.81 7.16
N PRO A 67 30.97 11.13 7.57
CA PRO A 67 31.62 10.47 8.71
C PRO A 67 30.89 10.70 10.03
N GLY A 68 31.12 9.81 11.00
CA GLY A 68 30.51 9.86 12.34
C GLY A 68 29.38 8.86 12.55
N ASP A 69 28.75 8.93 13.73
CA ASP A 69 27.72 7.98 14.15
C ASP A 69 26.44 8.13 13.33
N ALA A 70 26.03 7.04 12.68
CA ALA A 70 24.83 7.02 11.84
C ALA A 70 23.54 7.07 12.69
N VAL A 71 23.61 6.59 13.94
CA VAL A 71 22.50 6.55 14.88
C VAL A 71 22.44 7.84 15.70
N VAL A 72 21.29 8.52 15.69
CA VAL A 72 21.02 9.73 16.46
C VAL A 72 20.40 9.41 17.82
N ASN A 73 19.48 8.45 17.84
CA ASN A 73 18.75 8.11 19.06
C ASN A 73 18.29 6.65 19.03
N VAL A 74 18.19 6.03 20.20
CA VAL A 74 17.66 4.69 20.38
C VAL A 74 16.62 4.74 21.49
N TYR A 75 15.47 4.12 21.26
CA TYR A 75 14.45 3.89 22.28
C TYR A 75 14.23 2.40 22.41
N ILE A 76 14.43 1.82 23.60
CA ILE A 76 14.22 0.39 23.85
C ILE A 76 12.93 0.17 24.65
N ASN A 77 12.13 -0.80 24.22
CA ASN A 77 11.06 -1.38 25.00
C ASN A 77 11.50 -2.78 25.48
N HIS A 78 11.91 -2.87 26.74
CA HIS A 78 12.40 -4.13 27.34
C HIS A 78 11.30 -5.17 27.53
N GLU A 79 10.05 -4.75 27.76
CA GLU A 79 8.92 -5.67 27.93
C GLU A 79 8.62 -6.42 26.64
N LYS A 80 8.55 -5.69 25.52
CA LYS A 80 8.24 -6.23 24.20
C LYS A 80 9.48 -6.64 23.40
N LYS A 81 10.68 -6.42 23.97
CA LYS A 81 11.99 -6.83 23.44
C LYS A 81 12.26 -6.30 22.02
N PHE A 82 11.99 -5.01 21.83
CA PHE A 82 12.28 -4.29 20.60
C PHE A 82 12.87 -2.91 20.88
N ALA A 83 13.48 -2.30 19.87
CA ALA A 83 13.93 -0.92 19.88
C ALA A 83 13.50 -0.17 18.63
N PHE A 84 13.48 1.16 18.73
CA PHE A 84 13.46 2.05 17.59
C PHE A 84 14.80 2.76 17.51
N VAL A 85 15.50 2.58 16.39
CA VAL A 85 16.78 3.23 16.12
C VAL A 85 16.53 4.35 15.10
N GLU A 86 16.86 5.57 15.48
CA GLU A 86 16.72 6.77 14.65
C GLU A 86 18.05 7.09 13.97
N MET A 87 18.05 7.18 12.65
CA MET A 87 19.22 7.48 11.84
C MET A 87 19.30 8.99 11.53
N ARG A 88 20.48 9.48 11.14
CA ARG A 88 20.63 10.89 10.75
C ARG A 88 19.82 11.21 9.49
N SER A 89 19.80 10.31 8.52
CA SER A 89 19.12 10.45 7.24
C SER A 89 18.14 9.30 6.93
N VAL A 90 17.21 9.56 6.00
CA VAL A 90 16.25 8.53 5.53
C VAL A 90 16.98 7.46 4.72
N GLU A 91 18.02 7.84 3.98
CA GLU A 91 18.85 6.92 3.21
C GLU A 91 19.63 5.95 4.12
N GLU A 92 20.24 6.44 5.20
CA GLU A 92 20.86 5.57 6.21
C GLU A 92 19.84 4.64 6.86
N ALA A 93 18.59 5.10 7.10
CA ALA A 93 17.53 4.22 7.59
C ALA A 93 17.13 3.15 6.57
N SER A 94 17.17 3.46 5.27
CA SER A 94 16.97 2.49 4.20
C SER A 94 18.13 1.50 4.10
N ASN A 95 19.38 1.96 4.22
CA ASN A 95 20.56 1.10 4.26
C ASN A 95 20.54 0.17 5.49
N ALA A 96 20.10 0.68 6.65
CA ALA A 96 19.96 -0.11 7.87
C ALA A 96 18.97 -1.29 7.71
N MET A 97 18.00 -1.21 6.79
CA MET A 97 17.12 -2.35 6.49
C MET A 97 17.87 -3.56 5.92
N ALA A 98 19.04 -3.36 5.30
CA ALA A 98 19.89 -4.45 4.83
C ALA A 98 20.56 -5.23 5.98
N LEU A 99 20.53 -4.69 7.20
CA LEU A 99 21.12 -5.28 8.40
C LEU A 99 20.17 -6.26 9.12
N ASP A 100 19.05 -6.62 8.51
CA ASP A 100 18.16 -7.61 9.10
C ASP A 100 18.83 -8.99 9.18
N GLY A 101 18.89 -9.53 10.39
CA GLY A 101 19.58 -10.78 10.72
C GLY A 101 21.00 -10.62 11.25
N ILE A 102 21.53 -9.40 11.42
CA ILE A 102 22.83 -9.22 12.08
C ILE A 102 22.81 -9.81 13.50
N ILE A 103 23.96 -10.29 13.97
CA ILE A 103 24.12 -10.87 15.30
C ILE A 103 24.52 -9.78 16.30
N PHE A 104 23.61 -9.41 17.19
CA PHE A 104 23.88 -8.50 18.31
C PHE A 104 23.95 -9.28 19.62
N GLU A 105 25.08 -9.17 20.34
CA GLU A 105 25.32 -9.89 21.61
C GLU A 105 25.01 -11.40 21.54
N GLY A 106 25.29 -12.03 20.39
CA GLY A 106 25.05 -13.47 20.17
C GLY A 106 23.63 -13.85 19.74
N ALA A 107 22.71 -12.87 19.59
CA ALA A 107 21.36 -13.10 19.10
C ALA A 107 21.11 -12.40 17.74
N PRO A 108 20.44 -13.05 16.78
CA PRO A 108 20.03 -12.39 15.54
C PRO A 108 18.94 -11.36 15.81
N VAL A 109 19.13 -10.12 15.34
CA VAL A 109 18.13 -9.05 15.46
C VAL A 109 17.37 -8.87 14.15
N LYS A 110 16.09 -8.47 14.27
CA LYS A 110 15.19 -8.24 13.14
C LYS A 110 15.05 -6.74 12.86
N VAL A 111 15.48 -6.26 11.69
CA VAL A 111 15.41 -4.84 11.30
C VAL A 111 14.26 -4.62 10.30
N ARG A 112 13.32 -3.74 10.64
CA ARG A 112 12.09 -3.49 9.86
C ARG A 112 11.73 -2.01 9.83
N ARG A 113 10.79 -1.65 8.95
CA ARG A 113 10.14 -0.34 9.01
C ARG A 113 9.21 -0.29 10.23
N PRO A 114 9.15 0.83 10.96
CA PRO A 114 8.16 1.05 12.01
C PRO A 114 6.72 0.93 11.49
N SER A 115 5.77 0.60 12.37
CA SER A 115 4.35 0.48 12.02
C SER A 115 3.71 1.81 11.58
N ASP A 116 4.30 2.93 11.97
CA ASP A 116 3.91 4.29 11.60
C ASP A 116 4.63 4.80 10.33
N TYR A 117 5.37 3.93 9.63
CA TYR A 117 6.05 4.30 8.39
C TYR A 117 5.06 4.49 7.24
N ASN A 118 5.07 5.68 6.63
CA ASN A 118 4.27 5.99 5.45
C ASN A 118 5.18 6.05 4.20
N PRO A 119 5.07 5.09 3.27
CA PRO A 119 5.93 5.03 2.08
C PRO A 119 5.75 6.24 1.16
N SER A 120 4.54 6.79 1.05
CA SER A 120 4.26 7.92 0.16
C SER A 120 4.95 9.20 0.63
N LEU A 121 4.95 9.46 1.94
CA LEU A 121 5.63 10.62 2.53
C LEU A 121 7.15 10.44 2.52
N ALA A 122 7.62 9.20 2.76
CA ALA A 122 9.05 8.89 2.77
C ALA A 122 9.67 8.94 1.36
N ALA A 123 8.91 8.63 0.31
CA ALA A 123 9.40 8.67 -1.08
C ALA A 123 9.89 10.07 -1.51
N ALA A 124 9.32 11.14 -0.96
CA ALA A 124 9.76 12.51 -1.21
C ALA A 124 11.08 12.86 -0.50
N LEU A 125 11.50 12.06 0.50
CA LEU A 125 12.65 12.33 1.37
C LEU A 125 13.91 11.54 0.99
N GLY A 126 13.76 10.42 0.29
CA GLY A 126 14.89 9.58 -0.08
C GLY A 126 14.49 8.20 -0.56
N PRO A 127 15.47 7.36 -0.94
CA PRO A 127 15.21 6.00 -1.40
C PRO A 127 14.58 5.17 -0.29
N SER A 128 13.59 4.34 -0.62
CA SER A 128 12.92 3.44 0.33
C SER A 128 13.62 2.09 0.51
N GLN A 129 14.52 1.74 -0.43
CA GLN A 129 15.29 0.50 -0.46
C GLN A 129 16.76 0.73 -0.08
N PRO A 130 17.44 -0.27 0.50
CA PRO A 130 18.87 -0.21 0.74
C PRO A 130 19.67 -0.05 -0.56
N SER A 131 20.84 0.57 -0.45
CA SER A 131 21.76 0.71 -1.58
C SER A 131 22.30 -0.64 -2.03
N ALA A 132 22.43 -0.85 -3.35
CA ALA A 132 22.97 -2.09 -3.90
C ALA A 132 24.47 -2.31 -3.63
N ASN A 133 25.19 -1.23 -3.31
CA ASN A 133 26.65 -1.24 -3.12
C ASN A 133 27.07 -1.48 -1.66
N LEU A 134 26.15 -1.90 -0.78
CA LEU A 134 26.47 -2.15 0.63
C LEU A 134 27.32 -3.43 0.76
N ASN A 135 28.38 -3.37 1.56
CA ASN A 135 29.26 -4.52 1.80
C ASN A 135 28.73 -5.39 2.95
N LEU A 136 27.59 -6.06 2.75
CA LEU A 136 26.94 -6.90 3.78
C LEU A 136 27.84 -8.04 4.30
N ALA A 137 28.76 -8.53 3.45
CA ALA A 137 29.72 -9.57 3.83
C ALA A 137 30.62 -9.14 4.99
N ALA A 138 30.89 -7.83 5.15
CA ALA A 138 31.68 -7.29 6.25
C ALA A 138 31.06 -7.56 7.64
N VAL A 139 29.76 -7.81 7.69
CA VAL A 139 29.02 -8.04 8.95
C VAL A 139 28.43 -9.45 9.03
N GLY A 140 28.99 -10.38 8.25
CA GLY A 140 28.60 -11.79 8.26
C GLY A 140 27.22 -12.05 7.65
N LEU A 141 26.65 -11.08 6.93
CA LEU A 141 25.40 -11.25 6.21
C LEU A 141 25.71 -11.70 4.78
N ASN A 142 25.29 -12.91 4.44
CA ASN A 142 25.23 -13.33 3.05
C ASN A 142 23.91 -12.84 2.44
N PRO A 143 23.93 -12.31 1.21
CA PRO A 143 22.70 -11.98 0.47
C PRO A 143 21.91 -13.29 0.28
N GLY A 144 20.89 -13.50 1.12
CA GLY A 144 20.19 -14.78 1.21
C GLY A 144 19.74 -15.19 2.61
N SER A 145 20.42 -14.72 3.67
CA SER A 145 20.35 -15.42 4.95
C SER A 145 19.26 -14.98 5.92
N SER A 146 18.70 -13.77 5.84
CA SER A 146 17.64 -13.35 6.79
C SER A 146 16.82 -12.12 6.36
N GLY A 147 17.38 -11.25 5.51
CA GLY A 147 16.94 -9.85 5.41
C GLY A 147 15.74 -9.48 4.54
N GLY A 148 15.34 -10.34 3.60
CA GLY A 148 14.53 -9.93 2.44
C GLY A 148 13.13 -10.56 2.36
N LEU A 149 12.57 -11.00 3.48
CA LEU A 149 11.36 -11.82 3.47
C LEU A 149 10.04 -11.05 3.32
N GLU A 150 10.07 -9.73 3.34
CA GLU A 150 8.85 -8.93 3.17
C GLU A 150 8.80 -8.29 1.78
N GLY A 151 7.83 -8.77 1.01
CA GLY A 151 7.51 -8.35 -0.35
C GLY A 151 6.29 -9.13 -0.86
N PRO A 152 5.68 -8.72 -1.98
CA PRO A 152 4.55 -9.43 -2.60
C PRO A 152 4.88 -10.89 -2.99
N ASP A 153 6.17 -11.23 -3.01
CA ASP A 153 6.71 -12.53 -3.41
C ASP A 153 7.01 -13.45 -2.22
N ARG A 154 6.61 -13.05 -1.01
CA ARG A 154 6.71 -13.90 0.17
C ARG A 154 5.78 -15.10 0.06
N VAL A 155 6.31 -16.30 0.30
CA VAL A 155 5.59 -17.56 0.31
C VAL A 155 5.47 -18.05 1.75
N PHE A 156 4.27 -18.48 2.12
CA PHE A 156 3.97 -19.22 3.35
C PHE A 156 4.00 -20.71 3.06
N VAL A 157 4.73 -21.46 3.88
CA VAL A 157 4.84 -22.92 3.83
C VAL A 157 4.39 -23.46 5.19
N GLY A 158 3.17 -23.97 5.28
CA GLY A 158 2.58 -24.56 6.48
C GLY A 158 2.50 -26.09 6.40
N GLY A 159 2.19 -26.73 7.53
CA GLY A 159 2.03 -28.19 7.60
C GLY A 159 3.36 -28.95 7.67
N LEU A 160 4.45 -28.27 8.01
CA LEU A 160 5.76 -28.87 8.16
C LEU A 160 5.78 -29.77 9.42
N PRO A 161 6.29 -31.00 9.34
CA PRO A 161 6.41 -31.85 10.52
C PRO A 161 7.40 -31.28 11.54
N TYR A 162 7.09 -31.41 12.83
CA TYR A 162 7.88 -30.81 13.92
C TYR A 162 9.31 -31.35 14.02
N TYR A 163 9.54 -32.56 13.51
CA TYR A 163 10.86 -33.20 13.49
C TYR A 163 11.74 -32.75 12.31
N PHE A 164 11.20 -31.99 11.34
CA PHE A 164 12.00 -31.44 10.25
C PHE A 164 12.84 -30.25 10.72
N THR A 165 14.11 -30.29 10.34
CA THR A 165 15.06 -29.21 10.62
C THR A 165 15.03 -28.14 9.53
N GLU A 166 15.43 -26.93 9.89
CA GLU A 166 15.58 -25.80 8.96
C GLU A 166 16.36 -26.15 7.68
N PRO A 167 17.55 -26.79 7.73
CA PRO A 167 18.28 -27.15 6.51
C PRO A 167 17.52 -28.13 5.62
N GLN A 168 16.82 -29.12 6.17
CA GLN A 168 16.03 -30.08 5.39
C GLN A 168 14.86 -29.40 4.65
N ILE A 169 14.20 -28.45 5.31
CA ILE A 169 13.09 -27.69 4.70
C ILE A 169 13.64 -26.73 3.64
N ARG A 170 14.81 -26.11 3.90
CA ARG A 170 15.49 -25.26 2.94
C ARG A 170 15.85 -26.05 1.67
N GLU A 171 16.48 -27.21 1.80
CA GLU A 171 16.86 -28.07 0.65
C GLU A 171 15.64 -28.48 -0.19
N LEU A 172 14.51 -28.81 0.44
CA LEU A 172 13.26 -29.11 -0.25
C LEU A 172 12.78 -27.93 -1.11
N LEU A 173 12.83 -26.72 -0.54
CA LEU A 173 12.40 -25.51 -1.23
C LEU A 173 13.39 -25.09 -2.33
N GLU A 174 14.69 -25.31 -2.12
CA GLU A 174 15.76 -25.01 -3.07
C GLU A 174 15.74 -25.90 -4.31
N SER A 175 15.10 -27.09 -4.24
CA SER A 175 14.85 -27.95 -5.40
C SER A 175 14.05 -27.26 -6.53
N PHE A 176 13.24 -26.25 -6.18
CA PHE A 176 12.48 -25.46 -7.16
C PHE A 176 13.24 -24.23 -7.66
N GLY A 177 14.13 -23.67 -6.84
CA GLY A 177 14.94 -22.52 -7.20
C GLY A 177 15.65 -21.90 -6.00
N ALA A 178 16.68 -21.10 -6.27
CA ALA A 178 17.47 -20.45 -5.23
C ALA A 178 16.60 -19.51 -4.37
N LEU A 179 16.75 -19.63 -3.05
CA LEU A 179 16.02 -18.80 -2.10
C LEU A 179 16.78 -17.49 -1.84
N ARG A 180 16.10 -16.36 -2.01
CA ARG A 180 16.55 -15.04 -1.53
C ARG A 180 16.44 -14.94 0.00
N GLY A 181 15.55 -15.71 0.60
CA GLY A 181 15.44 -15.78 2.05
C GLY A 181 14.60 -16.94 2.53
N PHE A 182 14.86 -17.37 3.76
CA PHE A 182 14.13 -18.43 4.46
C PHE A 182 14.05 -18.14 5.97
N ASP A 183 12.86 -18.25 6.57
CA ASP A 183 12.61 -18.11 8.02
C ASP A 183 11.67 -19.22 8.48
N LEU A 184 12.20 -20.17 9.24
CA LEU A 184 11.42 -21.20 9.91
C LEU A 184 10.92 -20.66 11.24
N VAL A 185 9.59 -20.57 11.41
CA VAL A 185 9.05 -20.00 12.63
C VAL A 185 9.10 -21.03 13.75
N ARG A 186 9.80 -20.66 14.82
CA ARG A 186 9.96 -21.46 16.03
C ARG A 186 9.31 -20.77 17.23
N ASP A 187 8.87 -21.60 18.16
CA ASP A 187 8.41 -21.18 19.47
C ASP A 187 9.58 -20.61 20.28
N ARG A 188 9.37 -19.46 20.91
CA ARG A 188 10.44 -18.71 21.57
C ARG A 188 10.82 -19.27 22.94
N GLU A 189 9.92 -19.98 23.60
CA GLU A 189 10.15 -20.55 24.92
C GLU A 189 10.78 -21.93 24.82
N THR A 190 10.34 -22.73 23.85
CA THR A 190 10.78 -24.12 23.70
C THR A 190 11.79 -24.33 22.58
N GLY A 191 11.98 -23.37 21.69
CA GLY A 191 12.84 -23.49 20.50
C GLY A 191 12.30 -24.43 19.41
N ASN A 192 11.14 -25.05 19.63
CA ASN A 192 10.53 -26.01 18.72
C ASN A 192 9.92 -25.32 17.51
N SER A 193 9.98 -25.94 16.34
CA SER A 193 9.29 -25.44 15.14
C SER A 193 7.79 -25.32 15.39
N LYS A 194 7.16 -24.24 14.91
CA LYS A 194 5.68 -24.10 14.95
C LYS A 194 4.98 -24.82 13.80
N GLY A 195 5.75 -25.49 12.92
CA GLY A 195 5.24 -26.25 11.78
C GLY A 195 4.93 -25.38 10.55
N TYR A 196 5.49 -24.17 10.48
CA TYR A 196 5.39 -23.31 9.31
C TYR A 196 6.65 -22.45 9.12
N ALA A 197 6.94 -22.13 7.87
CA ALA A 197 8.07 -21.32 7.44
C ALA A 197 7.62 -20.28 6.41
N PHE A 198 8.47 -19.28 6.21
CA PHE A 198 8.35 -18.31 5.14
C PHE A 198 9.60 -18.33 4.27
N CYS A 199 9.41 -18.22 2.97
CA CYS A 199 10.52 -18.10 2.03
C CYS A 199 10.24 -17.04 0.96
N VAL A 200 11.30 -16.58 0.32
CA VAL A 200 11.25 -15.74 -0.88
C VAL A 200 12.21 -16.33 -1.88
N TYR A 201 11.74 -16.61 -3.09
CA TYR A 201 12.58 -17.07 -4.19
C TYR A 201 13.35 -15.90 -4.80
N GLN A 202 14.54 -16.19 -5.34
CA GLN A 202 15.31 -15.18 -6.07
C GLN A 202 14.60 -14.78 -7.37
N ASP A 203 14.00 -15.76 -8.05
CA ASP A 203 13.17 -15.58 -9.24
C ASP A 203 11.67 -15.63 -8.88
N VAL A 204 10.93 -14.60 -9.30
CA VAL A 204 9.48 -14.49 -9.08
C VAL A 204 8.73 -15.53 -9.90
N ALA A 205 9.22 -15.92 -11.08
CA ALA A 205 8.55 -16.91 -11.92
C ALA A 205 8.49 -18.30 -11.25
N VAL A 206 9.49 -18.63 -10.43
CA VAL A 206 9.54 -19.90 -9.67
C VAL A 206 8.52 -19.92 -8.54
N THR A 207 8.12 -18.76 -8.02
CA THR A 207 7.27 -18.66 -6.83
C THR A 207 5.90 -19.31 -7.05
N ASP A 208 5.26 -19.03 -8.19
CA ASP A 208 3.92 -19.57 -8.48
C ASP A 208 3.98 -21.07 -8.79
N VAL A 209 5.06 -21.53 -9.45
CA VAL A 209 5.31 -22.96 -9.72
C VAL A 209 5.53 -23.73 -8.42
N ALA A 210 6.37 -23.22 -7.52
CA ALA A 210 6.64 -23.83 -6.23
C ALA A 210 5.37 -23.88 -5.36
N CYS A 211 4.55 -22.82 -5.36
CA CYS A 211 3.27 -22.82 -4.66
C CYS A 211 2.33 -23.91 -5.19
N ALA A 212 2.16 -24.01 -6.51
CA ALA A 212 1.28 -25.01 -7.11
C ALA A 212 1.78 -26.44 -6.90
N ALA A 213 3.09 -26.67 -6.99
CA ALA A 213 3.68 -27.99 -6.87
C ALA A 213 3.69 -28.50 -5.41
N LEU A 214 4.04 -27.67 -4.44
CA LEU A 214 4.20 -28.08 -3.04
C LEU A 214 2.89 -28.09 -2.26
N ASN A 215 1.90 -27.30 -2.67
CA ASN A 215 0.62 -27.22 -1.97
C ASN A 215 -0.18 -28.52 -2.12
N GLY A 216 -0.52 -29.15 -0.99
CA GLY A 216 -1.24 -30.42 -0.95
C GLY A 216 -0.35 -31.66 -0.93
N ILE A 217 0.98 -31.53 -0.99
CA ILE A 217 1.89 -32.67 -0.84
C ILE A 217 1.80 -33.23 0.59
N LYS A 218 1.64 -34.55 0.72
CA LYS A 218 1.75 -35.23 2.01
C LYS A 218 3.20 -35.47 2.39
N MET A 219 3.57 -35.05 3.60
CA MET A 219 4.89 -35.23 4.19
C MET A 219 4.73 -35.91 5.55
N GLY A 220 4.83 -37.24 5.55
CA GLY A 220 4.50 -38.07 6.71
C GLY A 220 3.00 -38.04 7.02
N ASP A 221 2.65 -37.70 8.26
CA ASP A 221 1.29 -37.53 8.76
C ASP A 221 0.67 -36.16 8.44
N LYS A 222 1.46 -35.22 7.92
CA LYS A 222 1.02 -33.85 7.63
C LYS A 222 0.91 -33.61 6.13
N THR A 223 0.09 -32.63 5.76
CA THR A 223 -0.04 -32.14 4.39
C THR A 223 0.50 -30.72 4.34
N LEU A 224 1.39 -30.45 3.39
CA LEU A 224 1.98 -29.13 3.20
C LEU A 224 0.94 -28.18 2.60
N THR A 225 0.90 -26.96 3.13
CA THR A 225 0.07 -25.86 2.63
C THR A 225 1.00 -24.76 2.15
N VAL A 226 1.08 -24.54 0.84
CA VAL A 226 1.97 -23.53 0.25
C VAL A 226 1.16 -22.48 -0.50
N ARG A 227 1.34 -21.21 -0.14
CA ARG A 227 0.59 -20.08 -0.71
C ARG A 227 1.36 -18.78 -0.60
N ARG A 228 1.03 -17.77 -1.41
CA ARG A 228 1.60 -16.42 -1.27
C ARG A 228 1.14 -15.80 0.06
N ALA A 229 2.09 -15.36 0.88
CA ALA A 229 1.83 -14.88 2.24
C ALA A 229 0.96 -13.60 2.26
N ASN A 230 1.04 -12.75 1.23
CA ASN A 230 0.21 -11.55 1.11
C ASN A 230 -1.26 -11.83 0.77
N GLN A 231 -1.64 -13.06 0.42
CA GLN A 231 -3.06 -13.43 0.29
C GLN A 231 -3.73 -13.65 1.66
N GLY A 232 -2.98 -13.53 2.76
CA GLY A 232 -3.47 -13.71 4.14
C GLY A 232 -3.93 -12.45 4.85
N SER A 233 -3.70 -11.24 4.33
CA SER A 233 -4.29 -10.01 4.88
C SER A 233 -5.80 -9.88 4.60
N SER A 234 -6.37 -10.83 3.88
CA SER A 234 -7.80 -10.96 3.59
C SER A 234 -8.35 -12.37 3.90
N GLN A 235 -7.88 -13.04 4.95
CA GLN A 235 -8.66 -14.12 5.57
C GLN A 235 -9.14 -13.67 6.96
N PRO A 236 -10.41 -13.22 7.09
CA PRO A 236 -10.98 -12.98 8.40
C PRO A 236 -11.12 -14.31 9.16
N ARG A 237 -10.97 -14.24 10.48
CA ARG A 237 -11.24 -15.38 11.38
C ARG A 237 -12.72 -15.76 11.26
N PRO A 238 -13.08 -17.05 11.23
CA PRO A 238 -14.47 -17.48 11.04
C PRO A 238 -15.44 -16.96 12.12
N GLU A 239 -14.94 -16.55 13.29
CA GLU A 239 -15.76 -15.96 14.36
C GLU A 239 -16.07 -14.46 14.16
N GLN A 240 -15.29 -13.74 13.35
CA GLN A 240 -15.54 -12.33 13.03
C GLN A 240 -16.40 -12.14 11.77
N GLU A 241 -16.49 -13.16 10.91
CA GLU A 241 -17.26 -13.14 9.68
C GLU A 241 -18.78 -13.03 9.95
N SER A 242 -19.27 -13.67 11.01
CA SER A 242 -20.68 -13.56 11.42
C SER A 242 -21.02 -12.15 11.89
N VAL A 243 -20.15 -11.49 12.66
CA VAL A 243 -20.39 -10.15 13.21
C VAL A 243 -20.27 -9.08 12.13
N LEU A 244 -19.30 -9.20 11.21
CA LEU A 244 -19.13 -8.27 10.10
C LEU A 244 -20.21 -8.45 9.03
N LEU A 245 -20.69 -9.67 8.77
CA LEU A 245 -21.81 -9.89 7.86
C LEU A 245 -23.11 -9.36 8.47
N HIS A 246 -23.34 -9.53 9.77
CA HIS A 246 -24.50 -8.93 10.46
C HIS A 246 -24.42 -7.39 10.47
N ALA A 247 -23.24 -6.82 10.70
CA ALA A 247 -23.03 -5.37 10.67
C ALA A 247 -23.15 -4.80 9.25
N GLN A 248 -22.60 -5.47 8.24
CA GLN A 248 -22.77 -5.08 6.83
C GLN A 248 -24.23 -5.23 6.39
N GLN A 249 -24.95 -6.25 6.86
CA GLN A 249 -26.36 -6.45 6.55
C GLN A 249 -27.24 -5.42 7.27
N GLN A 250 -26.91 -5.04 8.51
CA GLN A 250 -27.57 -3.95 9.23
C GLN A 250 -27.31 -2.58 8.58
N ILE A 251 -26.08 -2.31 8.14
CA ILE A 251 -25.74 -1.08 7.41
C ILE A 251 -26.40 -1.06 6.03
N ALA A 252 -26.50 -2.20 5.35
CA ALA A 252 -27.22 -2.33 4.07
C ALA A 252 -28.73 -2.12 4.25
N ILE A 253 -29.34 -2.68 5.30
CA ILE A 253 -30.76 -2.47 5.63
C ILE A 253 -31.02 -1.02 6.02
N GLN A 254 -30.13 -0.39 6.80
CA GLN A 254 -30.26 1.02 7.19
C GLN A 254 -30.05 1.95 5.97
N ARG A 255 -29.15 1.60 5.04
CA ARG A 255 -29.01 2.26 3.72
C ARG A 255 -30.24 2.06 2.82
N LEU A 256 -30.89 0.90 2.87
CA LEU A 256 -32.14 0.60 2.15
C LEU A 256 -33.35 1.33 2.75
N MET A 257 -33.34 1.62 4.06
CA MET A 257 -34.41 2.37 4.74
C MET A 257 -34.25 3.91 4.65
N LEU A 258 -33.05 4.41 4.33
CA LEU A 258 -32.75 5.84 4.19
C LEU A 258 -32.53 6.31 2.74
N GLN A 259 -32.79 5.46 1.75
CA GLN A 259 -32.84 5.92 0.36
C GLN A 259 -34.22 6.51 0.06
N PRO A 260 -34.33 7.74 -0.48
CA PRO A 260 -35.57 8.18 -1.08
C PRO A 260 -35.94 7.20 -2.21
N PRO A 261 -37.23 6.86 -2.38
CA PRO A 261 -37.63 5.85 -3.35
C PRO A 261 -37.14 6.24 -4.75
N ALA A 262 -36.58 5.27 -5.48
CA ALA A 262 -36.09 5.50 -6.83
C ALA A 262 -37.21 6.07 -7.72
N THR A 263 -37.05 7.32 -8.16
CA THR A 263 -37.92 7.95 -9.15
C THR A 263 -37.54 7.45 -10.53
N LYS A 264 -38.54 7.03 -11.31
CA LYS A 264 -38.35 6.73 -12.75
C LYS A 264 -38.10 8.02 -13.52
N VAL A 265 -37.64 7.95 -14.76
CA VAL A 265 -37.37 9.15 -15.57
C VAL A 265 -37.60 9.02 -17.06
N VAL A 266 -38.06 10.12 -17.65
CA VAL A 266 -38.14 10.36 -19.10
C VAL A 266 -36.98 11.26 -19.53
N CYS A 267 -36.13 10.74 -20.44
CA CYS A 267 -35.06 11.50 -21.07
C CYS A 267 -35.50 11.90 -22.48
N LEU A 268 -35.63 13.20 -22.72
CA LEU A 268 -35.88 13.73 -24.05
C LEU A 268 -34.54 14.10 -24.70
N THR A 269 -34.30 13.61 -25.90
CA THR A 269 -33.07 13.89 -26.66
C THR A 269 -33.43 14.73 -27.89
N GLN A 270 -32.51 15.56 -28.36
CA GLN A 270 -32.69 16.41 -29.55
C GLN A 270 -33.78 17.49 -29.44
N VAL A 271 -34.08 17.95 -28.22
CA VAL A 271 -35.12 18.97 -27.98
C VAL A 271 -34.56 20.40 -28.09
N VAL A 272 -33.25 20.56 -27.87
CA VAL A 272 -32.59 21.87 -27.79
C VAL A 272 -31.17 21.73 -28.34
N THR A 273 -30.66 22.77 -29.00
CA THR A 273 -29.27 22.85 -29.46
C THR A 273 -28.35 23.43 -28.39
N VAL A 274 -27.04 23.19 -28.54
CA VAL A 274 -26.04 23.64 -27.55
C VAL A 274 -25.92 25.17 -27.51
N ASP A 275 -26.20 25.85 -28.63
CA ASP A 275 -26.11 27.31 -28.72
C ASP A 275 -27.29 28.00 -28.02
N GLU A 276 -28.50 27.43 -28.09
CA GLU A 276 -29.70 27.92 -27.36
C GLU A 276 -29.58 27.76 -25.84
N LEU A 277 -28.76 26.81 -25.37
CA LEU A 277 -28.50 26.61 -23.93
C LEU A 277 -27.41 27.55 -23.38
N ARG A 278 -26.72 28.31 -24.24
CA ARG A 278 -25.64 29.24 -23.84
C ARG A 278 -26.17 30.62 -23.52
N ASP A 279 -27.24 31.06 -24.17
CA ASP A 279 -27.91 32.31 -23.85
C ASP A 279 -28.75 32.14 -22.57
N ASP A 280 -28.69 33.13 -21.67
CA ASP A 280 -29.40 33.07 -20.38
C ASP A 280 -30.91 33.27 -20.54
N ASP A 281 -31.31 34.19 -21.42
CA ASP A 281 -32.70 34.53 -21.65
C ASP A 281 -33.41 33.39 -22.39
N GLU A 282 -32.76 32.81 -23.40
CA GLU A 282 -33.28 31.66 -24.16
C GLU A 282 -33.34 30.39 -23.31
N TYR A 283 -32.35 30.17 -22.44
CA TYR A 283 -32.36 29.04 -21.49
C TYR A 283 -33.52 29.14 -20.49
N GLU A 284 -33.83 30.35 -20.00
CA GLU A 284 -34.97 30.56 -19.10
C GLU A 284 -36.31 30.30 -19.82
N GLU A 285 -36.46 30.75 -21.06
CA GLU A 285 -37.66 30.50 -21.88
C GLU A 285 -37.86 29.00 -22.13
N ILE A 286 -36.80 28.28 -22.51
CA ILE A 286 -36.84 26.82 -22.70
C ILE A 286 -37.22 26.10 -21.40
N MET A 287 -36.70 26.54 -20.26
CA MET A 287 -37.02 25.96 -18.95
C MET A 287 -38.47 26.22 -18.53
N GLU A 288 -39.02 27.39 -18.87
CA GLU A 288 -40.41 27.75 -18.63
C GLU A 288 -41.36 26.94 -19.51
N ASP A 289 -41.03 26.75 -20.78
CA ASP A 289 -41.79 25.92 -21.72
C ASP A 289 -41.78 24.45 -21.31
N MET A 290 -40.61 23.89 -20.97
CA MET A 290 -40.51 22.52 -20.48
C MET A 290 -41.30 22.31 -19.19
N ARG A 291 -41.34 23.31 -18.31
CA ARG A 291 -42.14 23.29 -17.08
C ARG A 291 -43.64 23.36 -17.38
N THR A 292 -44.03 24.24 -18.28
CA THR A 292 -45.44 24.43 -18.68
C THR A 292 -45.97 23.16 -19.35
N GLU A 293 -45.21 22.59 -20.28
CA GLU A 293 -45.64 21.39 -20.99
C GLU A 293 -45.66 20.16 -20.06
N SER A 294 -44.67 20.01 -19.17
CA SER A 294 -44.67 18.92 -18.18
C SER A 294 -45.80 19.03 -17.16
N SER A 295 -46.22 20.25 -16.80
CA SER A 295 -47.33 20.48 -15.85
C SER A 295 -48.68 19.94 -16.34
N LYS A 296 -48.87 19.80 -17.66
CA LYS A 296 -50.10 19.28 -18.27
C LYS A 296 -50.28 17.77 -18.03
N PHE A 297 -49.21 17.04 -17.72
CA PHE A 297 -49.22 15.57 -17.70
C PHE A 297 -49.17 14.91 -16.31
N ALA A 298 -48.80 15.63 -15.23
CA ALA A 298 -49.08 15.31 -13.80
C ALA A 298 -48.32 16.25 -12.83
N SER A 299 -48.79 16.34 -11.58
CA SER A 299 -48.21 17.15 -10.49
C SER A 299 -46.86 16.62 -9.96
N TYR A 300 -45.70 17.00 -10.55
CA TYR A 300 -44.37 16.68 -9.97
C TYR A 300 -43.25 17.74 -10.21
N SER A 301 -42.14 17.50 -9.48
CA SER A 301 -41.00 18.33 -9.02
C SER A 301 -39.96 18.77 -10.09
N PRO A 302 -38.84 19.47 -9.76
CA PRO A 302 -38.17 20.45 -10.63
C PRO A 302 -37.49 19.90 -11.88
N THR A 303 -37.69 20.61 -13.00
CA THR A 303 -36.90 20.56 -14.23
C THR A 303 -35.51 21.17 -14.00
N VAL A 304 -34.44 20.54 -14.49
CA VAL A 304 -33.01 20.97 -14.37
C VAL A 304 -32.31 20.80 -15.73
N CYS A 305 -32.36 21.79 -16.61
CA CYS A 305 -31.49 21.76 -17.79
C CYS A 305 -30.02 21.98 -17.35
N TYR A 306 -29.06 21.32 -18.01
CA TYR A 306 -27.64 21.46 -17.67
C TYR A 306 -26.99 22.48 -18.60
N ARG A 307 -26.37 23.52 -18.01
CA ARG A 307 -25.59 24.54 -18.74
C ARG A 307 -24.10 24.18 -18.74
N GLU A 308 -23.46 24.23 -19.91
CA GLU A 308 -22.09 23.73 -20.15
C GLU A 308 -20.99 24.53 -19.42
N SER A 309 -21.30 25.68 -18.80
CA SER A 309 -20.31 26.59 -18.22
C SER A 309 -19.69 26.14 -16.87
N ALA A 310 -20.02 24.95 -16.37
CA ALA A 310 -19.47 24.40 -15.12
C ALA A 310 -18.43 23.27 -15.28
N LEU A 311 -17.86 23.05 -16.48
CA LEU A 311 -16.85 22.00 -16.70
C LEU A 311 -15.45 22.58 -16.94
N ARG A 312 -14.68 22.79 -15.86
CA ARG A 312 -13.21 22.78 -15.97
C ARG A 312 -12.78 21.34 -16.27
N TYR A 313 -12.44 21.11 -17.54
CA TYR A 313 -11.39 20.24 -18.06
C TYR A 313 -10.89 19.13 -17.09
N SER A 314 -11.53 17.96 -17.13
CA SER A 314 -10.90 16.62 -17.10
C SER A 314 -11.98 15.51 -17.03
N ASP A 315 -12.90 15.44 -17.99
CA ASP A 315 -13.44 14.14 -18.43
C ASP A 315 -14.34 14.35 -19.66
N ARG A 316 -13.79 14.03 -20.84
CA ARG A 316 -14.60 13.95 -22.08
C ARG A 316 -15.35 12.63 -22.07
N ARG A 317 -16.50 12.54 -21.37
CA ARG A 317 -17.50 11.48 -21.62
C ARG A 317 -18.87 11.61 -20.95
N LEU A 318 -19.27 12.77 -20.45
CA LEU A 318 -20.58 12.91 -19.81
C LEU A 318 -21.28 14.16 -20.32
N LEU A 319 -22.18 13.97 -21.29
CA LEU A 319 -23.20 14.95 -21.65
C LEU A 319 -24.54 14.25 -21.72
N ASN A 320 -25.54 14.92 -21.13
CA ASN A 320 -26.97 14.61 -21.06
C ASN A 320 -27.39 13.69 -19.91
N LEU A 321 -27.97 14.28 -18.86
CA LEU A 321 -29.02 13.62 -18.09
C LEU A 321 -29.84 14.66 -17.31
N LEU A 322 -31.10 14.86 -17.66
CA LEU A 322 -32.10 15.47 -16.77
C LEU A 322 -33.25 14.47 -16.52
N TYR A 323 -33.72 14.43 -15.27
CA TYR A 323 -34.37 13.32 -14.59
C TYR A 323 -35.81 13.67 -14.06
N ILE A 324 -36.93 13.24 -14.69
CA ILE A 324 -38.33 13.27 -14.12
C ILE A 324 -39.24 12.04 -14.51
N GLY A 325 -39.96 11.37 -13.57
CA GLY A 325 -40.72 10.08 -13.69
C GLY A 325 -42.25 10.13 -13.83
N GLU A 326 -43.07 9.08 -14.06
CA GLU A 326 -43.07 7.60 -13.86
C GLU A 326 -44.19 6.91 -14.73
N ARG A 327 -44.19 5.58 -14.97
CA ARG A 327 -45.37 4.66 -14.76
C ARG A 327 -45.03 3.15 -14.82
N ARG A 328 -45.70 2.31 -14.02
CA ARG A 328 -45.62 0.82 -13.98
C ARG A 328 -46.78 0.22 -14.81
N HIS A 329 -46.54 -0.88 -15.52
CA HIS A 329 -47.58 -1.80 -16.03
C HIS A 329 -47.65 -3.09 -15.15
N PRO A 330 -48.78 -3.83 -15.16
CA PRO A 330 -49.13 -4.89 -14.20
C PRO A 330 -48.64 -6.30 -14.66
N PRO A 331 -48.90 -7.40 -13.91
CA PRO A 331 -47.95 -8.50 -13.65
C PRO A 331 -48.09 -9.69 -14.63
N PRO A 332 -47.26 -10.74 -14.49
CA PRO A 332 -47.69 -12.10 -14.79
C PRO A 332 -47.86 -12.92 -13.49
N THR A 333 -49.04 -13.52 -13.39
CA THR A 333 -49.45 -14.57 -12.45
C THR A 333 -48.69 -15.87 -12.72
N THR A 334 -48.11 -16.48 -11.67
CA THR A 334 -47.87 -17.92 -11.61
C THR A 334 -49.21 -18.65 -11.45
N GLY A 335 -49.44 -19.73 -12.19
CA GLY A 335 -50.64 -20.57 -12.12
C GLY A 335 -50.98 -21.01 -10.69
N TRP A 336 -52.26 -21.10 -10.34
CA TRP A 336 -53.27 -22.06 -10.77
C TRP A 336 -54.62 -21.35 -10.88
#